data_AF-A0A0M9WIT9-F1
#
_entry.id   AF-A0A0M9WIT9-F1
#
_cell.length_a   1.000
_cell.length_b   1.000
_cell.length_c   1.000
_cell.angle_alpha   90.00
_cell.angle_beta   90.00
_cell.angle_gamma   90.00
#
_symmetry.space_group_name_H-M   'P 1'
#
loop_
_entity.id
_entity.type
_entity.pdbx_description
1 polymer ?
#
loop_
_entity_poly.entity_id
_entity_poly.type
_entity_poly.pdbx_seq_one_letter_code
_entity_poly.pdbx_strand_id
1 'polypeptide(L)'
;MPEIQQLLYNIATINNPSTYCNSIDSYLKSCPNAQTDSMAEGTPFGLPDQMTTQEIIHIIPLAANIQRLACMCLYTMQQNFISAVGKSLGSTAAQRAAEPIVWIEEYRVYWVLWHFQHYSTLRNTAKYRWNWSKESCKDLGDTYMTCNNIFTGLREQIWTVASVLGDLGLHPLYGHSHNKRAEETNLEEEEGHEEEPSIAAWEFPAETPIPIPFFSSLEPPPRLHSNQCDFPIWSPAPLPDDDSQTEKFWGRTSRSRLEMSNCAPMIHAYTSIIKSRPVFQQAWRDIRQFEPFRRIGVMVWTRWRMYCVGLYSSCPRGIEISTPDGDYVRETDFRLSMYDIISRWLTLVGKPPPDVGENYDNSPSTLAKIINPR
;
A
#
# COMPACT_ATOMS: atom_id res chain seq x y z
N MET A 1 -18.03 2.20 1.77
CA MET A 1 -16.68 2.77 1.63
C MET A 1 -16.67 3.54 0.32
N PRO A 2 -16.82 4.87 0.37
CA PRO A 2 -17.16 5.68 -0.79
C PRO A 2 -16.19 5.53 -1.96
N GLU A 3 -14.90 5.37 -1.68
CA GLU A 3 -13.86 5.29 -2.70
C GLU A 3 -13.94 3.98 -3.49
N ILE A 4 -14.20 2.86 -2.81
CA ILE A 4 -14.40 1.56 -3.47
C ILE A 4 -15.72 1.55 -4.26
N GLN A 5 -16.77 2.19 -3.72
CA GLN A 5 -18.04 2.35 -4.44
C GLN A 5 -17.86 3.17 -5.72
N GLN A 6 -17.04 4.22 -5.68
CA GLN A 6 -16.68 5.00 -6.85
C GLN A 6 -15.92 4.18 -7.88
N LEU A 7 -14.92 3.40 -7.46
CA LEU A 7 -14.16 2.53 -8.37
C LEU A 7 -15.07 1.48 -9.02
N LEU A 8 -15.99 0.90 -8.26
CA LEU A 8 -17.01 -0.03 -8.78
C LEU A 8 -17.87 0.62 -9.85
N TYR A 9 -18.37 1.83 -9.61
CA TYR A 9 -19.13 2.59 -10.59
C TYR A 9 -18.32 2.87 -11.86
N ASN A 10 -17.07 3.29 -11.70
CA ASN A 10 -16.18 3.59 -12.81
C ASN A 10 -15.91 2.34 -13.66
N ILE A 11 -15.65 1.18 -13.03
CA ILE A 11 -15.50 -0.10 -13.72
C ILE A 11 -16.78 -0.49 -14.47
N ALA A 12 -17.95 -0.34 -13.85
CA ALA A 12 -19.24 -0.60 -14.52
C ALA A 12 -19.42 0.30 -15.76
N THR A 13 -19.10 1.59 -15.62
CA THR A 13 -19.14 2.58 -16.71
C THR A 13 -18.23 2.19 -17.86
N ILE A 14 -16.99 1.76 -17.57
CA ILE A 14 -16.05 1.26 -18.58
C ILE A 14 -16.62 0.01 -19.24
N ASN A 15 -17.21 -0.92 -18.50
CA ASN A 15 -17.70 -2.17 -19.10
C ASN A 15 -19.02 -2.05 -19.85
N ASN A 16 -19.75 -0.94 -19.72
CA ASN A 16 -20.96 -0.69 -20.50
C ASN A 16 -20.60 -0.56 -22.01
N PRO A 17 -21.20 -1.40 -22.89
CA PRO A 17 -20.91 -1.37 -24.33
C PRO A 17 -21.25 -0.04 -25.02
N SER A 18 -22.16 0.75 -24.45
CA SER A 18 -22.56 2.05 -24.99
C SER A 18 -21.57 3.16 -24.66
N THR A 19 -20.66 2.93 -23.71
CA THR A 19 -19.67 3.94 -23.30
C THR A 19 -18.54 4.00 -24.32
N TYR A 20 -18.34 5.18 -24.90
CA TYR A 20 -17.21 5.50 -25.75
C TYR A 20 -16.56 6.81 -25.30
N CYS A 21 -15.31 6.75 -24.88
CA CYS A 21 -14.52 7.92 -24.49
C CYS A 21 -13.33 8.02 -25.45
N ASN A 22 -13.12 9.16 -26.08
CA ASN A 22 -12.02 9.35 -27.05
C ASN A 22 -10.72 9.89 -26.43
N SER A 23 -10.75 10.22 -25.14
CA SER A 23 -9.60 10.70 -24.37
C SER A 23 -9.84 10.50 -22.88
N ILE A 24 -8.79 10.68 -22.08
CA ILE A 24 -8.89 10.68 -20.62
C ILE A 24 -9.86 11.77 -20.12
N ASP A 25 -9.84 12.97 -20.70
CA ASP A 25 -10.77 14.04 -20.33
C ASP A 25 -12.22 13.66 -20.60
N SER A 26 -12.48 12.98 -21.72
CA SER A 26 -13.83 12.47 -22.03
C SER A 26 -14.26 11.41 -21.02
N TYR A 27 -13.35 10.55 -20.59
CA TYR A 27 -13.60 9.54 -19.58
C TYR A 27 -13.92 10.16 -18.22
N LEU A 28 -13.10 11.11 -17.76
CA LEU A 28 -13.27 11.79 -16.48
C LEU A 28 -14.59 12.57 -16.40
N LYS A 29 -15.07 13.11 -17.53
CA LYS A 29 -16.39 13.76 -17.61
C LYS A 29 -17.56 12.78 -17.46
N SER A 30 -17.35 11.50 -17.79
CA SER A 30 -18.37 10.45 -17.69
C SER A 30 -18.42 9.79 -16.30
N CYS A 31 -17.38 9.95 -15.48
CA CYS A 31 -17.36 9.45 -14.11
C CYS A 31 -18.01 10.47 -13.15
N PRO A 32 -18.91 10.03 -12.26
CA PRO A 32 -19.44 10.87 -11.20
C PRO A 32 -18.31 11.16 -10.22
N ASN A 33 -17.75 12.36 -10.34
CA ASN A 33 -16.76 13.04 -9.49
C ASN A 33 -15.26 12.81 -9.76
N ALA A 34 -14.70 13.77 -10.50
CA ALA A 34 -13.32 14.25 -10.37
C ALA A 34 -13.22 15.73 -9.91
N GLN A 35 -14.32 16.41 -9.53
CA GLN A 35 -14.35 17.88 -9.39
C GLN A 35 -14.96 18.49 -8.11
N THR A 36 -15.20 17.75 -7.03
CA THR A 36 -15.65 18.38 -5.77
C THR A 36 -14.63 18.21 -4.64
N ASP A 37 -13.82 19.26 -4.44
CA ASP A 37 -13.00 19.49 -3.24
C ASP A 37 -13.85 19.64 -1.95
N SER A 38 -15.17 19.61 -2.05
CA SER A 38 -16.08 19.44 -0.92
C SER A 38 -16.74 18.07 -0.98
N MET A 39 -16.16 17.09 -0.29
CA MET A 39 -16.94 15.96 0.19
C MET A 39 -17.89 16.47 1.27
N ALA A 40 -19.02 17.04 0.85
CA ALA A 40 -20.10 17.39 1.76
C ALA A 40 -20.60 16.11 2.44
N GLU A 41 -20.54 16.07 3.78
CA GLU A 41 -21.18 15.04 4.58
C GLU A 41 -22.65 14.93 4.16
N GLY A 42 -23.04 13.78 3.58
CA GLY A 42 -24.44 13.47 3.25
C GLY A 42 -24.79 13.34 1.78
N THR A 43 -23.86 13.39 0.82
CA THR A 43 -24.18 12.95 -0.56
C THR A 43 -24.17 11.41 -0.59
N PRO A 44 -25.29 10.72 -0.88
CA PRO A 44 -25.32 9.28 -0.89
C PRO A 44 -24.60 8.79 -2.15
N PHE A 45 -23.31 8.50 -2.03
CA PHE A 45 -22.64 7.53 -2.91
C PHE A 45 -23.07 6.14 -2.46
N GLY A 46 -24.36 5.83 -2.63
CA GLY A 46 -24.79 4.46 -2.78
C GLY A 46 -24.20 3.91 -4.09
N LEU A 47 -24.11 2.59 -4.21
CA LEU A 47 -24.26 1.99 -5.54
C LEU A 47 -25.52 2.64 -6.15
N PRO A 48 -25.55 3.02 -7.44
CA PRO A 48 -26.76 3.62 -8.02
C PRO A 48 -27.95 2.78 -7.57
N ASP A 49 -29.01 3.43 -7.07
CA ASP A 49 -30.18 2.75 -6.45
C ASP A 49 -30.77 1.65 -7.36
N GLN A 50 -30.36 1.62 -8.62
CA GLN A 50 -30.58 0.56 -9.59
C GLN A 50 -29.30 0.29 -10.40
N MET A 51 -28.40 -0.58 -9.90
CA MET A 51 -27.54 -1.34 -10.83
C MET A 51 -28.43 -2.30 -11.61
N THR A 52 -28.26 -2.33 -12.92
CA THR A 52 -28.89 -3.33 -13.76
C THR A 52 -28.42 -4.73 -13.34
N THR A 53 -29.26 -5.75 -13.55
CA THR A 53 -28.89 -7.15 -13.26
C THR A 53 -27.60 -7.57 -13.97
N GLN A 54 -27.33 -7.01 -15.16
CA GLN A 54 -26.11 -7.29 -15.92
C GLN A 54 -24.86 -6.71 -15.23
N GLU A 55 -24.93 -5.48 -14.71
CA GLU A 55 -23.83 -4.88 -13.94
C GLU A 55 -23.55 -5.68 -12.66
N ILE A 56 -24.59 -6.15 -11.97
CA ILE A 56 -24.45 -7.00 -10.78
C ILE A 56 -23.76 -8.33 -11.13
N ILE A 57 -24.21 -9.00 -12.19
CA ILE A 57 -23.60 -10.28 -12.65
C ILE A 57 -22.12 -10.11 -12.98
N HIS A 58 -21.70 -8.94 -13.47
CA HIS A 58 -20.30 -8.67 -13.78
C HIS A 58 -19.48 -8.29 -12.53
N ILE A 59 -20.04 -7.53 -11.60
CA ILE A 59 -19.32 -7.04 -10.41
C ILE A 59 -19.11 -8.14 -9.37
N ILE A 60 -20.07 -9.06 -9.19
CA ILE A 60 -19.96 -10.12 -8.17
C ILE A 60 -18.71 -10.99 -8.37
N PRO A 61 -18.41 -11.52 -9.57
CA PRO A 61 -17.19 -12.28 -9.82
C PRO A 61 -15.91 -11.45 -9.56
N LEU A 62 -15.90 -10.17 -9.94
CA LEU A 62 -14.77 -9.28 -9.68
C LEU A 62 -14.56 -9.11 -8.18
N ALA A 63 -15.61 -8.80 -7.41
CA ALA A 63 -15.53 -8.65 -5.96
C ALA A 63 -15.06 -9.95 -5.28
N ALA A 64 -15.55 -11.12 -5.72
CA ALA A 64 -15.10 -12.40 -5.21
C ALA A 64 -13.62 -12.68 -5.53
N ASN A 65 -13.16 -12.30 -6.73
CA ASN A 65 -11.75 -12.41 -7.09
C ASN A 65 -10.87 -11.49 -6.23
N ILE A 66 -11.29 -10.24 -6.05
CA ILE A 66 -10.61 -9.26 -5.20
C ILE A 66 -10.55 -9.73 -3.74
N GLN A 67 -11.62 -10.33 -3.20
CA GLN A 67 -11.61 -10.98 -1.87
C GLN A 67 -10.52 -12.04 -1.75
N ARG A 68 -10.44 -12.95 -2.73
CA ARG A 68 -9.44 -14.02 -2.74
C ARG A 68 -8.03 -13.46 -2.79
N LEU A 69 -7.76 -12.52 -3.70
CA LEU A 69 -6.45 -11.87 -3.80
C LEU A 69 -6.09 -11.13 -2.52
N ALA A 70 -7.03 -10.42 -1.89
CA ALA A 70 -6.78 -9.72 -0.63
C ALA A 70 -6.35 -10.71 0.46
N CYS A 71 -7.08 -11.82 0.61
CA CYS A 71 -6.75 -12.86 1.56
C CYS A 71 -5.36 -13.46 1.29
N MET A 72 -5.05 -13.78 0.03
CA MET A 72 -3.74 -14.32 -0.37
C MET A 72 -2.60 -13.35 -0.08
N CYS A 73 -2.76 -12.08 -0.43
CA CYS A 73 -1.78 -11.04 -0.18
C CYS A 73 -1.54 -10.84 1.32
N LEU A 74 -2.61 -10.67 2.11
CA LEU A 74 -2.53 -10.45 3.55
C LEU A 74 -1.91 -11.65 4.26
N TYR A 75 -2.32 -12.87 3.91
CA TYR A 75 -1.75 -14.09 4.46
C TYR A 75 -0.25 -14.19 4.14
N THR A 76 0.13 -13.98 2.87
CA THR A 76 1.53 -14.04 2.44
C THR A 76 2.39 -13.02 3.17
N MET A 77 1.95 -11.75 3.20
CA MET A 77 2.64 -10.69 3.92
C MET A 77 2.76 -11.02 5.40
N GLN A 78 1.70 -11.53 6.03
CA GLN A 78 1.71 -11.85 7.45
C GLN A 78 2.66 -13.01 7.76
N GLN A 79 2.66 -14.09 6.98
CA GLN A 79 3.60 -15.20 7.18
C GLN A 79 5.05 -14.75 7.01
N ASN A 80 5.32 -13.93 5.99
CA ASN A 80 6.64 -13.34 5.79
C ASN A 80 7.04 -12.46 6.98
N PHE A 81 6.12 -11.65 7.48
CA PHE A 81 6.34 -10.77 8.63
C PHE A 81 6.60 -11.56 9.92
N ILE A 82 5.79 -12.59 10.23
CA ILE A 82 5.98 -13.49 11.38
C ILE A 82 7.36 -14.15 11.30
N SER A 83 7.74 -14.68 10.13
CA SER A 83 9.03 -15.32 9.92
C SER A 83 10.19 -14.36 10.12
N ALA A 84 10.10 -13.16 9.54
CA ALA A 84 11.12 -12.13 9.64
C ALA A 84 11.29 -11.65 11.09
N VAL A 85 10.20 -11.30 11.76
CA VAL A 85 10.18 -10.86 13.16
C VAL A 85 10.65 -11.97 14.11
N GLY A 86 10.24 -13.22 13.88
CA GLY A 86 10.67 -14.35 14.71
C GLY A 86 12.17 -14.61 14.65
N LYS A 87 12.76 -14.45 13.46
CA LYS A 87 14.22 -14.59 13.27
C LYS A 87 15.00 -13.43 13.89
N SER A 88 14.48 -12.20 13.83
CA SER A 88 15.22 -11.00 14.22
C SER A 88 14.94 -10.52 15.65
N LEU A 89 13.70 -10.61 16.12
CA LEU A 89 13.20 -10.06 17.39
C LEU A 89 12.71 -11.15 18.37
N GLY A 90 12.66 -12.41 17.93
CA GLY A 90 12.34 -13.57 18.77
C GLY A 90 10.87 -14.00 18.77
N SER A 91 10.58 -15.08 19.49
CA SER A 91 9.29 -15.78 19.45
C SER A 91 8.11 -14.95 19.97
N THR A 92 8.32 -14.16 21.02
CA THR A 92 7.26 -13.27 21.57
C THR A 92 6.81 -12.24 20.53
N ALA A 93 7.75 -11.66 19.80
CA ALA A 93 7.44 -10.72 18.73
C ALA A 93 6.73 -11.42 17.56
N ALA A 94 7.13 -12.66 17.23
CA ALA A 94 6.44 -13.46 16.21
C ALA A 94 4.98 -13.77 16.60
N GLN A 95 4.71 -14.08 17.87
CA GLN A 95 3.34 -14.29 18.37
C GLN A 95 2.50 -13.02 18.23
N ARG A 96 3.05 -11.86 18.58
CA ARG A 96 2.37 -10.56 18.40
C ARG A 96 2.19 -10.20 16.91
N ALA A 97 3.13 -10.58 16.05
CA ALA A 97 3.01 -10.42 14.60
C ALA A 97 1.87 -11.27 14.01
N ALA A 98 1.54 -12.40 14.66
CA ALA A 98 0.51 -13.34 14.25
C ALA A 98 -0.92 -12.97 14.68
N GLU A 99 -1.10 -11.84 15.38
CA GLU A 99 -2.44 -11.33 15.76
C GLU A 99 -3.35 -11.21 14.53
N PRO A 100 -4.68 -11.41 14.68
CA PRO A 100 -5.62 -11.35 13.56
C PRO A 100 -5.51 -10.07 12.73
N ILE A 101 -5.73 -10.19 11.43
CA ILE A 101 -5.77 -9.04 10.52
C ILE A 101 -6.96 -8.15 10.90
N VAL A 102 -6.71 -6.84 11.02
CA VAL A 102 -7.76 -5.86 11.34
C VAL A 102 -8.29 -5.19 10.09
N TRP A 103 -9.50 -4.65 10.17
CA TRP A 103 -10.24 -4.11 9.02
C TRP A 103 -9.45 -3.07 8.20
N ILE A 104 -8.63 -2.23 8.84
CA ILE A 104 -7.84 -1.18 8.17
C ILE A 104 -6.68 -1.77 7.33
N GLU A 105 -6.09 -2.88 7.79
CA GLU A 105 -5.05 -3.60 7.04
C GLU A 105 -5.69 -4.25 5.81
N GLU A 106 -6.87 -4.82 5.99
CA GLU A 106 -7.67 -5.40 4.92
C GLU A 106 -8.15 -4.34 3.90
N TYR A 107 -8.65 -3.20 4.38
CA TYR A 107 -9.08 -2.08 3.56
C TYR A 107 -7.98 -1.58 2.64
N ARG A 108 -6.76 -1.41 3.16
CA ARG A 108 -5.62 -0.93 2.36
C ARG A 108 -5.36 -1.86 1.18
N VAL A 109 -5.41 -3.17 1.40
CA VAL A 109 -5.24 -4.15 0.33
C VAL A 109 -6.41 -4.12 -0.66
N TYR A 110 -7.66 -4.03 -0.18
CA TYR A 110 -8.81 -3.86 -1.08
C TYR A 110 -8.71 -2.61 -1.94
N TRP A 111 -8.40 -1.47 -1.32
CA TRP A 111 -8.30 -0.20 -1.99
C TRP A 111 -7.27 -0.28 -3.13
N VAL A 112 -6.10 -0.87 -2.87
CA VAL A 112 -5.08 -1.10 -3.91
C VAL A 112 -5.59 -2.04 -5.01
N LEU A 113 -6.17 -3.18 -4.65
CA LEU A 113 -6.63 -4.17 -5.63
C LEU A 113 -7.74 -3.62 -6.54
N TRP A 114 -8.65 -2.81 -6.00
CA TRP A 114 -9.67 -2.12 -6.79
C TRP A 114 -9.06 -1.09 -7.74
N HIS A 115 -7.98 -0.40 -7.34
CA HIS A 115 -7.23 0.47 -8.26
C HIS A 115 -6.54 -0.32 -9.37
N PHE A 116 -5.93 -1.48 -9.08
CA PHE A 116 -5.38 -2.34 -10.13
C PHE A 116 -6.45 -2.80 -11.10
N GLN A 117 -7.61 -3.21 -10.60
CA GLN A 117 -8.73 -3.63 -11.45
C GLN A 117 -9.21 -2.48 -12.32
N HIS A 118 -9.46 -1.32 -11.73
CA HIS A 118 -9.95 -0.13 -12.44
C HIS A 118 -8.95 0.34 -13.50
N TYR A 119 -7.68 0.53 -13.12
CA TYR A 119 -6.62 0.97 -14.03
C TYR A 119 -6.42 -0.02 -15.19
N SER A 120 -6.38 -1.32 -14.91
CA SER A 120 -6.17 -2.34 -15.95
C SER A 120 -7.37 -2.43 -16.90
N THR A 121 -8.60 -2.35 -16.37
CA THR A 121 -9.82 -2.33 -17.18
C THR A 121 -9.85 -1.09 -18.08
N LEU A 122 -9.50 0.08 -17.54
CA LEU A 122 -9.45 1.34 -18.28
C LEU A 122 -8.39 1.30 -19.38
N ARG A 123 -7.16 0.88 -19.07
CA ARG A 123 -6.05 0.80 -20.05
C ARG A 123 -6.38 -0.18 -21.18
N ASN A 124 -6.90 -1.37 -20.86
CA ASN A 124 -7.31 -2.35 -21.88
C ASN A 124 -8.45 -1.81 -22.75
N THR A 125 -9.44 -1.16 -22.15
CA THR A 125 -10.58 -0.61 -22.90
C THR A 125 -10.16 0.56 -23.79
N ALA A 126 -9.32 1.46 -23.25
CA ALA A 126 -8.74 2.58 -24.00
C ALA A 126 -7.99 2.08 -25.23
N LYS A 127 -7.12 1.06 -25.06
CA LYS A 127 -6.30 0.49 -26.15
C LYS A 127 -7.13 -0.26 -27.18
N TYR A 128 -8.01 -1.17 -26.74
CA TYR A 128 -8.63 -2.16 -27.64
C TYR A 128 -10.05 -1.83 -28.08
N ARG A 129 -10.80 -1.01 -27.33
CA ARG A 129 -12.20 -0.69 -27.64
C ARG A 129 -12.38 0.77 -28.07
N TRP A 130 -11.70 1.69 -27.41
CA TRP A 130 -11.79 3.12 -27.71
C TRP A 130 -10.69 3.62 -28.65
N ASN A 131 -9.73 2.76 -29.00
CA ASN A 131 -8.63 3.04 -29.92
C ASN A 131 -7.87 4.34 -29.58
N TRP A 132 -7.58 4.56 -28.30
CA TRP A 132 -6.73 5.67 -27.87
C TRP A 132 -5.35 5.55 -28.50
N SER A 133 -4.73 6.70 -28.80
CA SER A 133 -3.35 6.70 -29.30
C SER A 133 -2.38 6.19 -28.21
N LYS A 134 -1.16 5.82 -28.60
CA LYS A 134 -0.11 5.42 -27.66
C LYS A 134 0.21 6.55 -26.67
N GLU A 135 0.23 7.79 -27.17
CA GLU A 135 0.44 8.99 -26.37
C GLU A 135 -0.67 9.16 -25.34
N SER A 136 -1.95 9.03 -25.73
CA SER A 136 -3.07 9.09 -24.77
C SER A 136 -3.06 7.95 -23.75
N CYS A 137 -2.62 6.75 -24.14
CA CYS A 137 -2.43 5.63 -23.20
C CYS A 137 -1.26 5.87 -22.23
N LYS A 138 -0.22 6.59 -22.67
CA LYS A 138 0.89 7.02 -21.81
C LYS A 138 0.44 8.09 -20.84
N ASP A 139 -0.25 9.13 -21.33
CA ASP A 139 -0.82 10.21 -20.52
C ASP A 139 -1.76 9.68 -19.45
N LEU A 140 -2.46 8.56 -19.72
CA LEU A 140 -3.28 7.86 -18.74
C LEU A 140 -2.47 7.40 -17.53
N GLY A 141 -1.29 6.79 -17.73
CA GLY A 141 -0.43 6.34 -16.64
C GLY A 141 -0.01 7.50 -15.73
N ASP A 142 0.34 8.63 -16.34
CA ASP A 142 0.81 9.83 -15.65
C ASP A 142 -0.33 10.53 -14.88
N THR A 143 -1.53 10.53 -15.47
CA THR A 143 -2.67 11.31 -14.98
C THR A 143 -3.57 10.52 -14.02
N TYR A 144 -3.60 9.18 -14.12
CA TYR A 144 -4.50 8.34 -13.33
C TYR A 144 -4.35 8.58 -11.82
N MET A 145 -3.11 8.71 -11.34
CA MET A 145 -2.82 8.93 -9.92
C MET A 145 -3.41 10.24 -9.42
N THR A 146 -3.24 11.31 -10.20
CA THR A 146 -3.77 12.65 -9.90
C THR A 146 -5.29 12.63 -9.88
N CYS A 147 -5.93 12.02 -10.89
CA CYS A 147 -7.39 11.96 -10.98
C CYS A 147 -8.05 11.13 -9.87
N ASN A 148 -7.33 10.16 -9.32
CA ASN A 148 -7.83 9.32 -8.24
C ASN A 148 -7.32 9.77 -6.85
N ASN A 149 -6.72 10.96 -6.75
CA ASN A 149 -6.17 11.53 -5.51
C ASN A 149 -5.18 10.59 -4.78
N ILE A 150 -4.39 9.84 -5.55
CA ILE A 150 -3.38 8.93 -5.01
C ILE A 150 -2.09 9.71 -4.77
N PHE A 151 -1.96 10.26 -3.57
CA PHE A 151 -0.77 10.99 -3.16
C PHE A 151 0.42 10.05 -2.88
N THR A 152 1.63 10.62 -2.86
CA THR A 152 2.92 9.90 -2.80
C THR A 152 2.99 8.85 -1.70
N GLY A 153 2.33 9.09 -0.57
CA GLY A 153 2.33 8.19 0.57
C GLY A 153 1.58 6.87 0.39
N LEU A 154 0.56 6.84 -0.48
CA LEU A 154 -0.20 5.63 -0.79
C LEU A 154 0.47 4.81 -1.89
N ARG A 155 1.40 5.40 -2.65
CA ARG A 155 2.14 4.72 -3.73
C ARG A 155 2.88 3.48 -3.24
N GLU A 156 3.51 3.59 -2.07
CA GLU A 156 4.26 2.47 -1.52
C GLU A 156 3.34 1.32 -1.05
N GLN A 157 2.09 1.62 -0.66
CA GLN A 157 1.09 0.58 -0.41
C GLN A 157 0.73 -0.15 -1.71
N ILE A 158 0.54 0.60 -2.80
CA ILE A 158 0.28 0.04 -4.14
C ILE A 158 1.42 -0.91 -4.52
N TRP A 159 2.66 -0.44 -4.42
CA TRP A 159 3.83 -1.24 -4.79
C TRP A 159 4.05 -2.44 -3.88
N THR A 160 3.74 -2.32 -2.60
CA THR A 160 3.76 -3.43 -1.65
C THR A 160 2.84 -4.56 -2.11
N VAL A 161 1.58 -4.26 -2.42
CA VAL A 161 0.63 -5.27 -2.89
C VAL A 161 1.03 -5.80 -4.28
N ALA A 162 1.49 -4.94 -5.20
CA ALA A 162 1.95 -5.38 -6.51
C ALA A 162 3.08 -6.41 -6.43
N SER A 163 4.05 -6.18 -5.53
CA SER A 163 5.21 -7.05 -5.36
C SER A 163 4.81 -8.41 -4.80
N VAL A 164 3.89 -8.43 -3.84
CA VAL A 164 3.33 -9.69 -3.30
C VAL A 164 2.51 -10.44 -4.34
N LEU A 165 1.72 -9.74 -5.16
CA LEU A 165 1.05 -10.35 -6.31
C LEU A 165 2.06 -10.92 -7.33
N GLY A 166 3.16 -10.22 -7.56
CA GLY A 166 4.31 -10.68 -8.33
C GLY A 166 4.85 -12.02 -7.84
N ASP A 167 5.13 -12.11 -6.54
CA ASP A 167 5.63 -13.33 -5.89
C ASP A 167 4.59 -14.47 -5.92
N LEU A 168 3.29 -14.16 -5.88
CA LEU A 168 2.21 -15.12 -6.07
C LEU A 168 2.13 -15.63 -7.53
N GLY A 169 2.73 -14.92 -8.48
CA GLY A 169 2.81 -15.32 -9.88
C GLY A 169 1.99 -14.49 -10.84
N LEU A 170 1.46 -13.35 -10.40
CA LEU A 170 0.96 -12.35 -11.34
C LEU A 170 2.17 -11.60 -11.93
N HIS A 171 1.98 -10.97 -13.08
CA HIS A 171 3.07 -10.29 -13.80
C HIS A 171 2.78 -8.79 -13.87
N PRO A 172 3.08 -8.02 -12.80
CA PRO A 172 2.97 -6.56 -12.82
C PRO A 172 3.95 -5.94 -13.82
N LEU A 173 3.49 -4.92 -14.56
CA LEU A 173 4.34 -4.01 -15.33
C LEU A 173 4.39 -2.67 -14.58
N TYR A 174 5.54 -2.33 -13.99
CA TYR A 174 5.69 -1.21 -13.06
C TYR A 174 5.86 0.16 -13.73
N GLY A 175 6.18 0.21 -15.02
CA GLY A 175 6.24 1.41 -15.86
C GLY A 175 7.28 2.46 -15.45
N HIS A 176 8.23 2.14 -14.56
CA HIS A 176 9.30 3.06 -14.16
C HIS A 176 10.55 2.97 -15.04
N SER A 177 10.62 2.00 -15.96
CA SER A 177 11.75 1.80 -16.86
C SER A 177 11.70 2.78 -18.03
N HIS A 178 11.81 4.08 -17.75
CA HIS A 178 12.20 5.07 -18.75
C HIS A 178 13.69 4.96 -19.06
N ASN A 179 14.10 3.80 -19.59
CA ASN A 179 15.36 3.74 -20.31
C ASN A 179 15.14 4.44 -21.65
N LYS A 180 15.84 5.56 -21.84
CA LYS A 180 15.98 6.30 -23.13
C LYS A 180 16.34 5.42 -24.34
N ARG A 181 16.69 4.14 -24.13
CA ARG A 181 16.95 3.15 -25.18
C ARG A 181 15.70 2.59 -25.87
N ALA A 182 14.53 2.60 -25.22
CA ALA A 182 13.31 2.08 -25.83
C ALA A 182 12.73 3.01 -26.91
N GLU A 183 13.09 4.31 -26.89
CA GLU A 183 12.68 5.27 -27.92
C GLU A 183 13.38 5.04 -29.28
N GLU A 184 14.47 4.28 -29.33
CA GLU A 184 15.24 4.04 -30.56
C GLU A 184 14.79 2.78 -31.33
N THR A 185 14.01 1.90 -30.71
CA THR A 185 13.51 0.68 -31.36
C THR A 185 11.99 0.70 -31.39
N ASN A 186 11.41 0.91 -32.57
CA ASN A 186 10.00 0.67 -32.93
C ASN A 186 9.58 -0.81 -32.78
N LEU A 187 10.18 -1.54 -31.86
CA LEU A 187 9.66 -2.82 -31.43
C LEU A 187 8.40 -2.49 -30.63
N GLU A 188 7.34 -3.25 -30.91
CA GLU A 188 6.14 -3.25 -30.09
C GLU A 188 6.57 -3.32 -28.61
N GLU A 189 5.75 -2.79 -27.70
CA GLU A 189 5.90 -3.07 -26.26
C GLU A 189 5.84 -4.60 -26.10
N GLU A 190 6.95 -5.30 -26.36
CA GLU A 190 7.14 -6.67 -25.91
C GLU A 190 6.87 -6.57 -24.42
N GLU A 191 6.01 -7.46 -23.94
CA GLU A 191 5.71 -7.72 -22.54
C GLU A 191 6.99 -8.21 -21.84
N GLY A 192 8.05 -7.40 -21.91
CA GLY A 192 9.30 -7.59 -21.22
C GLY A 192 9.00 -7.48 -19.75
N HIS A 193 9.53 -8.42 -18.99
CA HIS A 193 9.50 -8.39 -17.54
C HIS A 193 10.19 -7.10 -17.07
N GLU A 194 9.41 -6.10 -16.70
CA GLU A 194 9.94 -4.96 -15.98
C GLU A 194 10.27 -5.42 -14.56
N GLU A 195 11.53 -5.32 -14.20
CA GLU A 195 11.99 -5.59 -12.84
C GLU A 195 11.33 -4.59 -11.88
N GLU A 196 10.92 -5.07 -10.71
CA GLU A 196 10.45 -4.20 -9.64
C GLU A 196 11.53 -3.19 -9.24
N PRO A 197 11.17 -1.94 -8.90
CA PRO A 197 12.16 -0.95 -8.55
C PRO A 197 12.67 -1.18 -7.13
N SER A 198 13.99 -1.32 -6.96
CA SER A 198 14.61 -1.57 -5.65
C SER A 198 14.45 -0.47 -4.59
N ILE A 199 14.10 0.76 -4.99
CA ILE A 199 13.95 1.92 -4.10
C ILE A 199 12.48 2.18 -3.76
N ALA A 200 12.23 2.87 -2.65
CA ALA A 200 10.88 3.25 -2.24
C ALA A 200 10.24 4.30 -3.18
N ALA A 201 8.92 4.29 -3.30
CA ALA A 201 8.13 5.13 -4.20
C ALA A 201 8.31 6.64 -3.96
N TRP A 202 8.61 7.04 -2.72
CA TRP A 202 8.86 8.45 -2.37
C TRP A 202 10.27 8.94 -2.74
N GLU A 203 11.16 8.05 -3.19
CA GLU A 203 12.51 8.45 -3.62
C GLU A 203 12.60 8.86 -5.08
N PHE A 204 11.55 8.58 -5.84
CA PHE A 204 11.43 9.05 -7.20
C PHE A 204 11.18 10.57 -7.21
N PRO A 205 11.74 11.29 -8.20
CA PRO A 205 11.50 12.73 -8.34
C PRO A 205 10.01 13.03 -8.45
N ALA A 206 9.56 14.14 -7.88
CA ALA A 206 8.15 14.55 -7.95
C ALA A 206 7.69 14.77 -9.40
N GLU A 207 8.62 15.12 -10.29
CA GLU A 207 8.42 15.37 -11.70
C GLU A 207 8.38 14.08 -12.53
N THR A 208 8.77 12.93 -11.96
CA THR A 208 8.70 11.64 -12.66
C THR A 208 7.34 11.01 -12.37
N PRO A 209 6.47 10.87 -13.37
CA PRO A 209 5.24 10.12 -13.20
C PRO A 209 5.62 8.67 -12.89
N ILE A 210 5.16 8.19 -11.75
CA ILE A 210 5.28 6.78 -11.38
C ILE A 210 3.90 6.18 -11.63
N PRO A 211 3.71 5.44 -12.72
CA PRO A 211 2.43 4.87 -13.02
C PRO A 211 2.07 3.79 -11.99
N ILE A 212 0.77 3.51 -11.87
CA ILE A 212 0.32 2.32 -11.16
C ILE A 212 0.81 1.09 -11.92
N PRO A 213 1.31 0.06 -11.23
CA PRO A 213 1.60 -1.24 -11.84
C PRO A 213 0.39 -1.76 -12.62
N PHE A 214 0.60 -2.05 -13.90
CA PHE A 214 -0.44 -2.62 -14.76
C PHE A 214 -0.44 -4.14 -14.65
N PHE A 215 -1.63 -4.73 -14.64
CA PHE A 215 -1.84 -6.18 -14.70
C PHE A 215 -2.68 -6.50 -15.93
N SER A 216 -2.17 -7.32 -16.85
CA SER A 216 -2.96 -7.79 -17.99
C SER A 216 -4.17 -8.62 -17.55
N SER A 217 -4.00 -9.38 -16.45
CA SER A 217 -5.05 -10.10 -15.74
C SER A 217 -4.77 -10.09 -14.23
N LEU A 218 -5.82 -9.93 -13.44
CA LEU A 218 -5.82 -10.13 -11.99
C LEU A 218 -6.37 -11.50 -11.59
N GLU A 219 -6.48 -12.44 -12.53
CA GLU A 219 -6.87 -13.80 -12.19
C GLU A 219 -5.69 -14.54 -11.52
N PRO A 220 -5.89 -15.17 -10.35
CA PRO A 220 -4.84 -15.95 -9.72
C PRO A 220 -4.41 -17.11 -10.64
N PRO A 221 -3.10 -17.36 -10.78
CA PRO A 221 -2.58 -18.49 -11.56
C PRO A 221 -3.23 -19.84 -11.17
N PRO A 222 -3.46 -20.77 -12.13
CA PRO A 222 -4.09 -22.07 -11.88
C PRO A 222 -3.49 -22.86 -10.71
N ARG A 223 -2.18 -22.76 -10.49
CA ARG A 223 -1.46 -23.40 -9.38
C ARG A 223 -1.96 -23.00 -7.99
N LEU A 224 -2.46 -21.77 -7.85
CA LEU A 224 -2.97 -21.23 -6.58
C LEU A 224 -4.42 -21.69 -6.30
N HIS A 225 -5.08 -22.28 -7.30
CA HIS A 225 -6.39 -22.93 -7.13
C HIS A 225 -6.29 -24.43 -6.80
N SER A 226 -5.07 -24.98 -6.81
CA SER A 226 -4.85 -26.39 -6.45
C SER A 226 -4.86 -26.56 -4.93
N ASN A 227 -5.36 -27.71 -4.45
CA ASN A 227 -5.41 -28.13 -3.03
C ASN A 227 -4.03 -28.17 -2.32
N GLN A 228 -2.96 -27.67 -2.94
CA GLN A 228 -1.62 -27.57 -2.35
C GLN A 228 -1.33 -26.18 -1.76
N CYS A 229 -2.12 -25.15 -2.11
CA CYS A 229 -2.00 -23.80 -1.56
C CYS A 229 -3.29 -23.41 -0.83
N ASP A 230 -3.48 -23.92 0.40
CA ASP A 230 -4.63 -23.57 1.25
C ASP A 230 -4.48 -22.15 1.80
N PHE A 231 -4.71 -21.14 0.96
CA PHE A 231 -4.86 -19.77 1.45
C PHE A 231 -6.21 -19.66 2.19
N PRO A 232 -6.22 -19.23 3.46
CA PRO A 232 -7.47 -19.03 4.17
C PRO A 232 -8.26 -17.91 3.50
N ILE A 233 -9.56 -18.13 3.29
CA ILE A 233 -10.49 -17.09 2.89
C ILE A 233 -11.30 -16.74 4.13
N TRP A 234 -11.26 -15.47 4.53
CA TRP A 234 -12.05 -14.98 5.65
C TRP A 234 -12.99 -13.87 5.22
N SER A 235 -14.03 -13.64 6.02
CA SER A 235 -14.93 -12.51 5.84
C SER A 235 -14.28 -11.22 6.36
N PRO A 236 -14.60 -10.06 5.77
CA PRO A 236 -14.03 -8.80 6.21
C PRO A 236 -14.22 -8.52 7.70
N ALA A 237 -13.18 -8.00 8.35
CA ALA A 237 -13.23 -7.64 9.75
C ALA A 237 -14.28 -6.53 10.00
N PRO A 238 -14.98 -6.56 11.15
CA PRO A 238 -15.99 -5.54 11.47
C PRO A 238 -15.36 -4.15 11.59
N LEU A 239 -16.12 -3.12 11.23
CA LEU A 239 -15.73 -1.74 11.44
C LEU A 239 -15.67 -1.45 12.95
N PRO A 240 -14.61 -0.78 13.43
CA PRO A 240 -14.50 -0.39 14.83
C PRO A 240 -15.35 0.86 15.10
N ASP A 241 -15.54 1.14 16.38
CA ASP A 241 -16.19 2.36 16.83
C ASP A 241 -15.33 3.59 16.52
N ASP A 242 -15.82 4.45 15.63
CA ASP A 242 -15.17 5.69 15.22
C ASP A 242 -15.07 6.72 16.33
N ASP A 243 -15.82 6.57 17.43
CA ASP A 243 -15.74 7.48 18.57
C ASP A 243 -14.66 7.09 19.57
N SER A 244 -14.18 5.85 19.51
CA SER A 244 -13.11 5.31 20.37
C SER A 244 -11.79 6.09 20.22
N GLN A 245 -11.32 6.67 21.31
CA GLN A 245 -10.02 7.36 21.35
C GLN A 245 -8.85 6.40 21.12
N THR A 246 -8.96 5.16 21.60
CA THR A 246 -8.00 4.09 21.35
C THR A 246 -7.85 3.83 19.85
N GLU A 247 -8.97 3.62 19.15
CA GLU A 247 -8.95 3.33 17.72
C GLU A 247 -8.42 4.54 16.92
N LYS A 248 -8.77 5.77 17.33
CA LYS A 248 -8.24 7.01 16.72
C LYS A 248 -6.73 7.08 16.83
N PHE A 249 -6.18 6.88 18.03
CA PHE A 249 -4.74 6.98 18.25
C PHE A 249 -3.96 5.96 17.42
N TRP A 250 -4.42 4.71 17.42
CA TRP A 250 -3.78 3.62 16.69
C TRP A 250 -4.06 3.65 15.17
N GLY A 251 -4.80 4.64 14.67
CA GLY A 251 -5.10 4.83 13.26
C GLY A 251 -5.99 3.71 12.70
N ARG A 252 -6.92 3.23 13.52
CA ARG A 252 -7.81 2.12 13.23
C ARG A 252 -9.25 2.55 12.99
N THR A 253 -9.58 3.84 12.98
CA THR A 253 -10.95 4.31 12.67
C THR A 253 -11.23 4.36 11.17
N SER A 254 -12.49 4.33 10.78
CA SER A 254 -12.94 4.47 9.39
C SER A 254 -12.45 5.76 8.73
N ARG A 255 -12.25 6.82 9.53
CA ARG A 255 -11.68 8.10 9.10
C ARG A 255 -10.20 8.00 8.71
N SER A 256 -9.47 7.07 9.31
CA SER A 256 -8.03 6.84 9.04
C SER A 256 -7.78 6.03 7.76
N ARG A 257 -8.83 5.65 7.02
CA ARG A 257 -8.74 4.68 5.90
C ARG A 257 -7.81 5.11 4.77
N LEU A 258 -7.77 6.40 4.45
CA LEU A 258 -6.89 6.97 3.43
C LEU A 258 -5.60 7.56 4.03
N GLU A 259 -5.39 7.43 5.34
CA GLU A 259 -4.12 7.86 5.94
C GLU A 259 -2.99 6.89 5.56
N MET A 260 -1.80 7.44 5.38
CA MET A 260 -0.59 6.62 5.23
C MET A 260 -0.45 5.69 6.42
N SER A 261 0.02 4.46 6.18
CA SER A 261 0.65 3.72 7.27
C SER A 261 1.78 4.58 7.83
N ASN A 262 1.75 4.84 9.15
CA ASN A 262 2.80 5.65 9.78
C ASN A 262 4.20 5.05 9.65
N CYS A 263 4.32 3.81 9.20
CA CYS A 263 5.60 3.20 8.85
C CYS A 263 6.31 3.97 7.73
N ALA A 264 5.59 4.41 6.68
CA ALA A 264 6.20 5.13 5.56
C ALA A 264 6.80 6.49 5.98
N PRO A 265 6.06 7.40 6.63
CA PRO A 265 6.63 8.66 7.11
C PRO A 265 7.76 8.44 8.12
N MET A 266 7.67 7.38 8.93
CA MET A 266 8.69 7.07 9.93
C MET A 266 10.00 6.60 9.28
N ILE A 267 9.95 5.62 8.36
CA ILE A 267 11.14 5.17 7.63
C ILE A 267 11.73 6.33 6.83
N HIS A 268 10.90 7.14 6.19
CA HIS A 268 11.33 8.34 5.49
C HIS A 268 12.02 9.36 6.43
N ALA A 269 11.48 9.57 7.63
CA ALA A 269 12.11 10.44 8.63
C ALA A 269 13.45 9.87 9.12
N TYR A 270 13.53 8.58 9.41
CA TYR A 270 14.78 7.95 9.83
C TYR A 270 15.86 8.02 8.76
N THR A 271 15.53 7.62 7.53
CA THR A 271 16.44 7.67 6.37
C THR A 271 16.96 9.08 6.15
N SER A 272 16.09 10.10 6.27
CA SER A 272 16.49 11.51 6.19
C SER A 272 17.48 11.91 7.27
N ILE A 273 17.25 11.49 8.52
CA ILE A 273 18.13 11.83 9.65
C ILE A 273 19.49 11.13 9.54
N ILE A 274 19.53 9.87 9.09
CA ILE A 274 20.78 9.10 9.02
C ILE A 274 21.59 9.34 7.75
N LYS A 275 20.98 9.88 6.70
CA LYS A 275 21.65 10.20 5.43
C LYS A 275 22.90 11.07 5.61
N SER A 276 22.88 11.98 6.59
CA SER A 276 23.99 12.90 6.87
C SER A 276 25.00 12.37 7.89
N ARG A 277 24.82 11.15 8.42
CA ARG A 277 25.65 10.58 9.48
C ARG A 277 26.59 9.51 8.92
N PRO A 278 27.92 9.72 8.91
CA PRO A 278 28.88 8.75 8.36
C PRO A 278 28.74 7.34 8.93
N VAL A 279 28.55 7.21 10.25
CA VAL A 279 28.40 5.92 10.95
C VAL A 279 27.15 5.12 10.54
N PHE A 280 26.15 5.77 9.93
CA PHE A 280 24.94 5.12 9.43
C PHE A 280 24.90 5.03 7.90
N GLN A 281 25.99 5.32 7.19
CA GLN A 281 25.94 5.40 5.72
C GLN A 281 25.56 4.05 5.07
N GLN A 282 26.06 2.94 5.61
CA GLN A 282 25.70 1.60 5.12
C GLN A 282 24.24 1.26 5.46
N ALA A 283 23.83 1.50 6.71
CA ALA A 283 22.45 1.36 7.17
C ALA A 283 21.46 2.16 6.31
N TRP A 284 21.83 3.39 5.94
CA TRP A 284 21.05 4.23 5.03
C TRP A 284 20.89 3.58 3.65
N ARG A 285 21.96 3.03 3.06
CA ARG A 285 21.88 2.34 1.76
C ARG A 285 21.00 1.08 1.85
N ASP A 286 21.14 0.32 2.92
CA ASP A 286 20.40 -0.94 3.10
C ASP A 286 18.89 -0.70 3.36
N ILE A 287 18.51 0.32 4.14
CA ILE A 287 17.09 0.66 4.34
C ILE A 287 16.43 1.15 3.04
N ARG A 288 17.20 1.77 2.14
CA ARG A 288 16.69 2.22 0.83
C ARG A 288 16.36 1.06 -0.11
N GLN A 289 16.92 -0.13 0.12
CA GLN A 289 16.53 -1.34 -0.60
C GLN A 289 15.16 -1.79 -0.08
N PHE A 290 14.10 -1.34 -0.74
CA PHE A 290 12.75 -1.41 -0.21
C PHE A 290 12.01 -2.71 -0.57
N GLU A 291 12.48 -3.44 -1.59
CA GLU A 291 11.91 -4.73 -2.03
C GLU A 291 11.62 -5.70 -0.88
N PRO A 292 12.54 -5.95 0.09
CA PRO A 292 12.27 -6.92 1.16
C PRO A 292 11.22 -6.42 2.14
N PHE A 293 11.12 -5.10 2.35
CA PHE A 293 10.10 -4.49 3.20
C PHE A 293 8.69 -4.65 2.59
N ARG A 294 8.57 -4.59 1.25
CA ARG A 294 7.30 -4.87 0.56
C ARG A 294 6.82 -6.30 0.83
N ARG A 295 7.71 -7.29 0.77
CA ARG A 295 7.35 -8.72 0.96
C ARG A 295 6.76 -9.02 2.33
N ILE A 296 7.18 -8.27 3.34
CA ILE A 296 6.70 -8.41 4.71
C ILE A 296 5.55 -7.44 5.04
N GLY A 297 5.05 -6.67 4.07
CA GLY A 297 3.84 -5.86 4.23
C GLY A 297 3.93 -4.67 5.18
N VAL A 298 5.12 -4.13 5.48
CA VAL A 298 5.29 -3.08 6.52
C VAL A 298 4.48 -1.80 6.23
N MET A 299 4.09 -1.59 4.98
CA MET A 299 3.29 -0.46 4.52
C MET A 299 1.79 -0.69 4.69
N VAL A 300 1.38 -1.93 4.94
CA VAL A 300 -0.02 -2.33 5.14
C VAL A 300 -0.35 -2.36 6.62
N TRP A 301 0.58 -2.76 7.49
CA TRP A 301 0.35 -2.96 8.91
C TRP A 301 -0.05 -1.70 9.68
N THR A 302 -0.88 -1.89 10.72
CA THR A 302 -1.28 -0.82 11.64
C THR A 302 -0.16 -0.37 12.56
N ARG A 303 -0.33 0.84 13.13
CA ARG A 303 0.55 1.36 14.20
C ARG A 303 0.61 0.38 15.37
N TRP A 304 -0.54 -0.20 15.74
CA TRP A 304 -0.62 -1.15 16.84
C TRP A 304 0.20 -2.42 16.56
N ARG A 305 0.00 -3.09 15.42
CA ARG A 305 0.78 -4.29 15.07
C ARG A 305 2.29 -4.01 15.09
N MET A 306 2.69 -2.88 14.51
CA MET A 306 4.09 -2.47 14.45
C MET A 306 4.66 -2.09 15.82
N TYR A 307 3.84 -1.54 16.70
CA TYR A 307 4.19 -1.27 18.09
C TYR A 307 4.40 -2.57 18.87
N CYS A 308 3.48 -3.54 18.75
CA CYS A 308 3.55 -4.81 19.48
C CYS A 308 4.80 -5.64 19.16
N VAL A 309 5.35 -5.49 17.96
CA VAL A 309 6.62 -6.13 17.58
C VAL A 309 7.84 -5.24 17.84
N GLY A 310 7.65 -4.03 18.34
CA GLY A 310 8.74 -3.11 18.67
C GLY A 310 9.38 -2.40 17.46
N LEU A 311 8.65 -2.26 16.34
CA LEU A 311 9.06 -1.51 15.15
C LEU A 311 8.47 -0.09 15.10
N TYR A 312 7.57 0.25 16.02
CA TYR A 312 6.97 1.57 16.15
C TYR A 312 7.14 2.10 17.57
N SER A 313 7.64 3.35 17.70
CA SER A 313 8.02 3.91 19.01
C SER A 313 7.52 5.34 19.26
N SER A 314 6.48 5.80 18.56
CA SER A 314 6.00 7.19 18.69
C SER A 314 4.77 7.30 19.59
N CYS A 315 4.92 8.03 20.70
CA CYS A 315 3.84 8.40 21.60
C CYS A 315 3.92 9.90 21.98
N PRO A 316 2.79 10.63 22.00
CA PRO A 316 2.69 11.95 22.60
C PRO A 316 3.24 12.00 24.03
N ARG A 317 3.95 13.07 24.37
CA ARG A 317 4.55 13.24 25.71
C ARG A 317 3.50 13.45 26.78
N GLY A 318 3.69 12.80 27.93
CA GLY A 318 2.84 12.96 29.10
C GLY A 318 1.40 12.46 28.95
N ILE A 319 1.11 11.61 27.96
CA ILE A 319 -0.21 11.02 27.75
C ILE A 319 -0.12 9.50 27.95
N GLU A 320 -1.01 8.96 28.76
CA GLU A 320 -1.25 7.52 28.88
C GLU A 320 -2.29 7.12 27.83
N ILE A 321 -1.95 6.10 27.04
CA ILE A 321 -2.73 5.75 25.86
C ILE A 321 -3.30 4.36 26.04
N SER A 322 -4.61 4.26 25.99
CA SER A 322 -5.31 2.97 25.98
C SER A 322 -4.90 2.15 24.76
N THR A 323 -4.68 0.88 24.99
CA THR A 323 -4.34 -0.11 23.97
C THR A 323 -5.59 -0.85 23.51
N PRO A 324 -5.58 -1.44 22.30
CA PRO A 324 -6.67 -2.28 21.83
C PRO A 324 -6.91 -3.56 22.65
N ASP A 325 -5.92 -4.04 23.42
CA ASP A 325 -6.07 -5.18 24.33
C ASP A 325 -6.52 -4.78 25.76
N GLY A 326 -6.80 -3.49 25.99
CA GLY A 326 -7.39 -2.97 27.23
C GLY A 326 -6.37 -2.52 28.29
N ASP A 327 -5.08 -2.68 28.01
CA ASP A 327 -3.98 -2.13 28.80
C ASP A 327 -3.73 -0.65 28.46
N TYR A 328 -2.66 -0.08 29.02
CA TYR A 328 -2.21 1.27 28.76
C TYR A 328 -0.73 1.31 28.43
N VAL A 329 -0.32 2.22 27.55
CA VAL A 329 1.09 2.50 27.27
C VAL A 329 1.45 3.90 27.72
N ARG A 330 2.61 4.03 28.37
CA ARG A 330 3.17 5.28 28.87
C ARG A 330 4.38 5.71 28.05
N GLU A 331 4.73 6.99 28.09
CA GLU A 331 5.87 7.56 27.36
C GLU A 331 7.19 6.79 27.62
N THR A 332 7.41 6.32 28.84
CA THR A 332 8.61 5.55 29.22
C THR A 332 8.76 4.26 28.42
N ASP A 333 7.64 3.68 27.98
CA ASP A 333 7.60 2.38 27.30
C ASP A 333 7.96 2.52 25.80
N PHE A 334 8.01 3.76 25.29
CA PHE A 334 8.25 4.09 23.87
C PHE A 334 9.68 4.53 23.54
N ARG A 335 10.60 4.59 24.51
CA ARG A 335 11.94 5.15 24.29
C ARG A 335 12.92 4.13 23.70
N LEU A 336 12.75 3.84 22.41
CA LEU A 336 13.80 3.20 21.63
C LEU A 336 14.80 4.27 21.15
N SER A 337 16.09 3.96 21.25
CA SER A 337 17.11 4.80 20.63
C SER A 337 16.97 4.71 19.10
N MET A 338 17.48 5.72 18.40
CA MET A 338 17.51 5.67 16.93
C MET A 338 18.30 4.46 16.43
N TYR A 339 19.37 4.09 17.14
CA TYR A 339 20.16 2.91 16.86
C TYR A 339 19.33 1.63 16.96
N ASP A 340 18.56 1.47 18.05
CA ASP A 340 17.72 0.29 18.24
C ASP A 340 16.69 0.15 17.13
N ILE A 341 16.01 1.25 16.78
CA ILE A 341 14.97 1.21 15.75
C ILE A 341 15.58 0.83 14.40
N ILE A 342 16.66 1.48 13.98
CA ILE A 342 17.34 1.18 12.71
C ILE A 342 17.86 -0.25 12.70
N SER A 343 18.45 -0.71 13.80
CA SER A 343 18.93 -2.08 13.93
C SER A 343 17.80 -3.09 13.73
N ARG A 344 16.64 -2.86 14.35
CA ARG A 344 15.46 -3.73 14.19
C ARG A 344 14.94 -3.73 12.75
N TRP A 345 14.88 -2.57 12.09
CA TRP A 345 14.47 -2.49 10.69
C TRP A 345 15.44 -3.22 9.76
N LEU A 346 16.75 -3.11 9.97
CA LEU A 346 17.76 -3.80 9.17
C LEU A 346 17.72 -5.32 9.38
N THR A 347 17.65 -5.77 10.64
CA THR A 347 17.65 -7.21 10.94
C THR A 347 16.39 -7.90 10.43
N LEU A 348 15.27 -7.18 10.35
CA LEU A 348 14.03 -7.68 9.75
C LEU A 348 14.20 -8.11 8.29
N VAL A 349 15.11 -7.47 7.56
CA VAL A 349 15.43 -7.79 6.16
C VAL A 349 16.77 -8.50 5.99
N GLY A 350 17.28 -9.09 7.09
CA GLY A 350 18.50 -9.89 7.08
C GLY A 350 19.79 -9.08 6.95
N LYS A 351 19.74 -7.77 7.22
CA LYS A 351 20.91 -6.89 7.19
C LYS A 351 21.50 -6.73 8.59
N PRO A 352 22.83 -6.56 8.73
CA PRO A 352 23.46 -6.35 10.03
C PRO A 352 23.04 -5.00 10.62
N PRO A 353 23.07 -4.84 11.97
CA PRO A 353 22.88 -3.55 12.60
C PRO A 353 24.01 -2.58 12.22
N PRO A 354 23.80 -1.26 12.39
CA PRO A 354 24.81 -0.26 12.07
C PRO A 354 26.08 -0.44 12.92
N ASP A 355 27.26 -0.28 12.32
CA ASP A 355 28.52 -0.28 13.07
C ASP A 355 28.80 1.14 13.61
N VAL A 356 28.35 1.41 14.83
CA VAL A 356 28.47 2.74 15.46
C VAL A 356 29.66 2.86 16.42
N GLY A 357 30.44 1.79 16.59
CA GLY A 357 31.52 1.70 17.59
C GLY A 357 31.03 1.69 19.05
N GLU A 358 31.89 1.28 19.97
CA GLU A 358 31.56 1.07 21.40
C GLU A 358 31.16 2.37 22.16
N ASN A 359 31.45 3.54 21.59
CA ASN A 359 31.25 4.86 22.23
C ASN A 359 30.03 5.64 21.71
N TYR A 360 29.14 5.03 20.92
CA TYR A 360 27.95 5.73 20.46
C TYR A 360 26.92 5.86 21.59
N ASP A 361 26.84 7.06 22.17
CA ASP A 361 25.89 7.39 23.23
C ASP A 361 24.44 7.14 22.74
N ASN A 362 23.76 6.19 23.37
CA ASN A 362 22.34 5.85 23.15
C ASN A 362 21.40 6.94 23.71
N SER A 363 21.63 8.19 23.34
CA SER A 363 20.76 9.28 23.76
C SER A 363 19.36 9.07 23.14
N PRO A 364 18.28 9.03 23.95
CA PRO A 364 16.92 8.84 23.45
C PRO A 364 16.62 9.86 22.36
N SER A 365 16.25 9.37 21.18
CA SER A 365 16.06 10.24 20.04
C SER A 365 14.89 11.18 20.29
N THR A 366 15.07 12.48 20.01
CA THR A 366 14.01 13.49 20.13
C THR A 366 13.07 13.44 18.91
N LEU A 367 12.72 12.24 18.43
CA LEU A 367 11.93 12.04 17.21
C LEU A 367 10.45 12.44 17.36
N ALA A 368 9.94 12.45 18.60
CA ALA A 368 8.60 12.96 18.91
C ALA A 368 8.38 14.41 18.44
N LYS A 369 9.44 15.23 18.29
CA LYS A 369 9.34 16.61 17.78
C LYS A 369 9.25 16.71 16.25
N ILE A 370 9.69 15.69 15.52
CA ILE A 370 9.77 15.72 14.04
C ILE A 370 8.53 15.07 13.42
N ILE A 371 8.00 14.01 14.05
CA ILE A 371 6.82 13.28 13.53
C ILE A 371 5.50 13.97 13.93
N ASN A 372 5.50 14.74 15.02
CA ASN A 372 4.39 15.61 15.43
C ASN A 372 4.92 17.04 15.66
N PRO A 373 5.17 17.83 14.60
CA PRO A 373 5.29 19.26 14.77
C PRO A 373 3.94 19.78 15.31
N ARG A 374 3.97 20.55 16.38
CA ARG A 374 2.77 21.15 16.98
C ARG A 374 1.93 21.92 15.98
#